data_AF-A0A1E3H6Y2-F1
#
_entry.id   AF-A0A1E3H6Y2-F1
#
_cell.length_a   1.000
_cell.length_b   1.000
_cell.length_c   1.000
_cell.angle_alpha   90.00
_cell.angle_beta   90.00
_cell.angle_gamma   90.00
#
_symmetry.space_group_name_H-M   'P 1'
#
loop_
_entity.id
_entity.type
_entity.pdbx_description
1 polymer ?
#
loop_
_entity_poly.entity_id
_entity_poly.type
_entity_poly.pdbx_seq_one_letter_code
_entity_poly.pdbx_strand_id
1 'polypeptide(L)' 'MARAPGWQVTSIGAYFAYVRHPLAAASAEVAERLAREAGVLCLPGSWFGPGQEDHLRFAFANVRAEALNGLAGRLAAISG' A
#
# COMPACT_ATOMS: atom_id res chain seq x y z
N MET A 1 -18.38 -6.65 3.21
CA MET A 1 -17.79 -5.69 2.24
C MET A 1 -16.29 -5.62 2.47
N ALA A 2 -15.47 -5.55 1.42
CA ALA A 2 -14.02 -5.40 1.57
C ALA A 2 -13.69 -4.05 2.23
N ARG A 3 -12.81 -4.05 3.24
CA ARG A 3 -12.47 -2.83 4.00
C ARG A 3 -11.58 -1.85 3.20
N ALA A 4 -10.98 -2.31 2.10
CA ALA A 4 -10.21 -1.51 1.14
C ALA A 4 -10.48 -2.02 -0.29
N PRO A 5 -11.59 -1.63 -0.94
CA PRO A 5 -11.93 -2.10 -2.28
C PRO A 5 -10.84 -1.79 -3.31
N GLY A 6 -10.52 -2.75 -4.19
CA GLY A 6 -9.54 -2.59 -5.26
C GLY A 6 -8.07 -2.74 -4.84
N TRP A 7 -7.77 -2.68 -3.54
CA TRP A 7 -6.43 -3.00 -3.02
C TRP A 7 -6.23 -4.50 -2.95
N GLN A 8 -5.09 -5.00 -3.42
CA GLN A 8 -4.82 -6.43 -3.48
C GLN A 8 -3.40 -6.75 -3.03
N VAL A 9 -3.23 -7.65 -2.06
CA VAL A 9 -1.92 -8.24 -1.76
C VAL A 9 -1.61 -9.23 -2.88
N THR A 10 -0.57 -8.95 -3.67
CA THR A 10 -0.13 -9.82 -4.78
C THR A 10 0.98 -10.78 -4.38
N SER A 11 1.75 -10.43 -3.34
CA SER A 11 2.73 -11.31 -2.71
C SER A 11 2.98 -10.90 -1.26
N ILE A 12 3.28 -11.85 -0.38
CA ILE A 12 3.62 -11.59 1.02
C ILE A 12 4.73 -12.53 1.48
N GLY A 13 5.72 -11.98 2.18
CA GLY A 13 6.79 -12.72 2.84
C GLY A 13 6.82 -12.45 4.34
N ALA A 14 7.90 -12.84 5.01
CA ALA A 14 8.03 -12.70 6.46
C ALA A 14 7.96 -11.23 6.94
N TYR A 15 8.42 -10.29 6.11
CA TYR A 15 8.64 -8.89 6.53
C TYR A 15 8.03 -7.84 5.61
N PHE A 16 7.62 -8.25 4.40
CA PHE A 16 7.15 -7.36 3.36
C PHE A 16 5.90 -7.90 2.68
N ALA A 17 5.00 -6.99 2.31
CA ALA A 17 3.87 -7.26 1.44
C ALA A 17 3.99 -6.40 0.19
N TYR A 18 3.70 -7.01 -0.94
CA TYR A 18 3.56 -6.36 -2.22
C TYR A 18 2.07 -6.21 -2.51
N VAL A 19 1.64 -4.97 -2.71
CA VAL A 19 0.22 -4.61 -2.75
C VAL A 19 -0.04 -3.78 -3.99
N ARG A 20 -0.96 -4.24 -4.82
CA ARG A 20 -1.48 -3.50 -5.96
C ARG A 20 -2.53 -2.50 -5.50
N HIS A 21 -2.44 -1.26 -5.98
CA HIS A 21 -3.40 -0.18 -5.70
C HIS A 21 -4.37 0.02 -6.88
N PRO A 22 -5.61 0.48 -6.63
CA PRO A 22 -6.60 0.69 -7.68
C PRO A 22 -6.48 2.04 -8.40
N LEU A 23 -5.66 2.96 -7.90
CA LEU A 23 -5.60 4.34 -8.40
C LEU A 23 -4.94 4.42 -9.78
N ALA A 24 -5.52 5.24 -10.66
CA ALA A 24 -4.96 5.60 -11.96
C ALA A 24 -3.86 6.68 -11.83
N ALA A 25 -2.87 6.41 -10.99
CA ALA A 25 -1.73 7.29 -10.69
C ALA A 25 -0.45 6.46 -10.56
N ALA A 26 0.71 7.10 -10.67
CA ALA A 26 1.99 6.40 -10.49
C ALA A 26 2.16 5.96 -9.02
N SER A 27 2.72 4.78 -8.77
CA SER A 27 2.99 4.29 -7.40
C SER A 27 3.80 5.26 -6.54
N ALA A 28 4.64 6.12 -7.13
CA ALA A 28 5.36 7.17 -6.41
C ALA A 28 4.41 8.24 -5.83
N GLU A 29 3.45 8.68 -6.63
CA GLU A 29 2.41 9.62 -6.21
C GLU A 29 1.49 8.99 -5.17
N VAL A 30 1.09 7.73 -5.38
CA VAL A 30 0.25 7.01 -4.41
C VAL A 30 0.98 6.83 -3.07
N ALA A 31 2.27 6.50 -3.08
CA ALA A 31 3.07 6.40 -1.85
C ALA A 31 3.19 7.75 -1.13
N GLU A 32 3.38 8.85 -1.87
CA GLU A 32 3.40 10.21 -1.30
C GLU A 32 2.05 10.57 -0.66
N ARG A 33 0.94 10.33 -1.37
CA ARG A 33 -0.41 10.58 -0.85
C ARG A 33 -0.69 9.76 0.40
N LEU A 34 -0.33 8.47 0.41
CA LEU A 34 -0.43 7.64 1.60
C LEU A 34 0.35 8.22 2.78
N ALA A 35 1.55 8.72 2.56
CA ALA A 35 2.37 9.31 3.61
C ALA A 35 1.74 10.61 4.15
N ARG A 36 1.26 11.49 3.26
CA ARG A 36 0.74 12.82 3.62
C ARG A 36 -0.67 12.80 4.19
N GLU A 37 -1.58 12.08 3.54
CA GLU A 37 -3.02 12.11 3.83
C GLU A 37 -3.41 11.01 4.81
N ALA A 38 -2.78 9.85 4.70
CA ALA A 38 -3.14 8.68 5.48
C ALA A 38 -2.13 8.37 6.58
N GLY A 39 -0.93 8.98 6.61
CA GLY A 39 0.15 8.70 7.56
C GLY A 39 0.80 7.32 7.38
N VAL A 40 0.67 6.72 6.20
CA VAL A 40 1.14 5.37 5.88
C VAL A 40 2.39 5.47 5.03
N LEU A 41 3.51 4.93 5.52
CA LEU A 41 4.77 4.90 4.78
C LEU A 41 4.93 3.56 4.05
N CYS A 42 5.21 3.63 2.75
CA CYS A 42 5.52 2.48 1.89
C CYS A 42 6.47 2.91 0.77
N LEU A 43 7.03 1.95 0.05
CA LEU A 43 7.88 2.23 -1.11
C LEU A 43 7.11 2.07 -2.42
N PRO A 44 7.32 2.96 -3.42
CA PRO A 44 6.76 2.82 -4.75
C PRO A 44 7.24 1.54 -5.44
N GLY A 45 6.33 0.83 -6.11
CA GLY A 45 6.65 -0.35 -6.91
C GLY A 45 7.57 -0.02 -8.09
N SER A 46 7.44 1.17 -8.68
CA SER A 46 8.26 1.63 -9.81
C SER A 46 9.77 1.62 -9.53
N TRP A 47 10.19 1.65 -8.26
CA TRP A 47 11.60 1.55 -7.88
C TRP A 47 12.18 0.14 -8.00
N PHE A 48 11.34 -0.86 -8.22
CA PHE A 48 11.70 -2.28 -8.32
C PHE A 48 11.74 -2.79 -9.76
N GLY A 49 11.57 -1.90 -10.74
CA GLY A 49 11.69 -2.20 -12.17
C GLY A 49 10.40 -1.95 -12.97
N PRO A 50 10.45 -2.16 -14.29
CA PRO A 50 9.31 -1.94 -15.18
C PRO A 50 8.11 -2.84 -14.86
N GLY A 51 6.89 -2.34 -15.08
CA GLY A 51 5.66 -3.11 -14.91
C GLY A 51 5.19 -3.20 -13.45
N GLN A 52 5.74 -2.36 -12.58
CA GLN A 52 5.46 -2.31 -11.15
C GLN A 52 4.77 -0.99 -10.75
N GLU A 53 4.29 -0.23 -11.72
CA GLU A 53 3.79 1.12 -11.54
C GLU A 53 2.51 1.20 -10.70
N ASP A 54 1.77 0.09 -10.61
CA ASP A 54 0.54 -0.07 -9.82
C ASP A 54 0.76 -0.77 -8.47
N HIS A 55 2.01 -1.05 -8.10
CA HIS A 55 2.35 -1.76 -6.87
C HIS A 55 3.02 -0.85 -5.82
N LEU A 56 2.91 -1.28 -4.56
CA LEU A 56 3.60 -0.70 -3.40
C LEU A 56 4.21 -1.81 -2.55
N ARG A 57 5.35 -1.53 -1.93
CA ARG A 57 5.99 -2.41 -0.95
C ARG A 57 5.81 -1.89 0.47
N PHE A 58 5.11 -2.66 1.30
CA PHE A 58 4.92 -2.39 2.72
C PHE A 58 5.90 -3.20 3.54
N ALA A 59 6.54 -2.57 4.52
CA ALA A 59 7.35 -3.25 5.53
C ALA A 59 6.55 -3.37 6.82
N PHE A 60 6.48 -4.57 7.41
CA PHE A 60 5.73 -4.82 8.64
C PHE A 60 6.49 -5.66 9.68
N ALA A 61 7.78 -5.92 9.46
CA ALA A 61 8.62 -6.76 10.34
C ALA A 61 8.58 -6.39 11.83
N ASN A 62 8.49 -5.10 12.12
CA ASN A 62 8.47 -4.52 13.47
C ASN A 62 7.08 -4.04 13.90
N VAL A 63 6.04 -4.33 13.11
CA VAL A 63 4.69 -3.84 13.34
C VAL A 63 3.86 -4.95 13.97
N ARG A 64 3.23 -4.66 15.12
CA ARG A 64 2.31 -5.60 15.76
C ARG A 64 0.98 -5.65 15.00
N ALA A 65 0.28 -6.79 15.08
CA ALA A 65 -0.98 -6.98 14.36
C ALA A 65 -2.03 -5.89 14.70
N GLU A 66 -2.02 -5.41 15.94
CA GLU A 66 -2.95 -4.37 16.41
C GLU A 66 -2.75 -3.04 15.66
N ALA A 67 -1.51 -2.71 15.31
CA ALA A 67 -1.19 -1.51 14.55
C ALA A 67 -1.67 -1.59 13.09
N LEU A 68 -1.95 -2.80 12.58
CA LEU A 68 -2.49 -3.02 11.24
C LEU A 68 -4.03 -2.96 11.18
N ASN A 69 -4.73 -3.02 12.32
CA ASN A 69 -6.20 -3.08 12.38
C ASN A 69 -6.92 -1.89 11.70
N GLY A 70 -6.23 -0.76 11.51
CA GLY A 70 -6.72 0.44 10.81
C GLY A 70 -6.18 0.63 9.39
N LEU A 71 -5.22 -0.19 8.93
CA LEU A 71 -4.56 0.03 7.64
C LEU A 71 -5.56 0.03 6.48
N ALA A 72 -6.47 -0.95 6.43
CA ALA A 72 -7.46 -1.03 5.36
C ALA A 72 -8.32 0.24 5.23
N GLY A 73 -8.73 0.84 6.37
CA GLY A 73 -9.50 2.09 6.34
C GLY A 73 -8.69 3.27 5.82
N ARG A 74 -7.39 3.33 6.17
CA ARG A 74 -6.45 4.36 5.69
C ARG A 74 -6.19 4.23 4.18
N LEU A 75 -6.08 3.01 3.67
CA LEU A 75 -5.96 2.75 2.23
C LEU A 75 -7.24 3.14 1.47
N ALA A 76 -8.42 2.79 2.01
CA ALA A 76 -9.70 3.16 1.42
C ALA A 76 -9.91 4.69 1.36
N ALA A 77 -9.43 5.43 2.37
CA ALA A 77 -9.62 6.88 2.47
C ALA A 77 -8.99 7.66 1.30
N ILE A 78 -7.92 7.16 0.68
CA ILE A 78 -7.27 7.83 -0.45
C ILE A 78 -7.74 7.31 -1.82
N SER A 79 -8.64 6.32 -1.83
CA SER A 79 -9.11 5.64 -3.05
C SER A 79 -10.30 6.32 -3.72
N GLY A 80 -10.82 7.40 -3.11
CA GLY A 80 -11.89 8.25 -3.65
C GLY A 80 -11.36 9.48 -4.36
#